data_AF-A0A7S2NSL9-F1
#
_entry.id   AF-A0A7S2NSL9-F1
#
_cell.length_a   1.000
_cell.length_b   1.000
_cell.length_c   1.000
_cell.angle_alpha   90.00
_cell.angle_beta   90.00
_cell.angle_gamma   90.00
#
_symmetry.space_group_name_H-M   'P 1'
#
loop_
_entity.id
_entity.type
_entity.pdbx_description
1 polymer ?
#
loop_
_entity_poly.entity_id
_entity_poly.type
_entity_poly.pdbx_seq_one_letter_code
_entity_poly.pdbx_strand_id
1 'polypeptide(L)'
;MGKNNDKRYKRKSQRGPREKKDRNGKGTWGKTITLENKKLETYYTAQNIFKDEEECKQFMDAMRKPLPASFRIGSDVPSAFRDSLMKELHDHTSDVTSANVDDKEIRVSLDPIKFVDDGFQFANLDRKTIRRAPRLAQFHDWLVVQTSNGFITRQETVSMLPPVAMDVQPHHKVLDMCAAPGSKTSQILETLATKTTNGEEPKGFIVANDSDSKRAYMLVHQLRRLNSPAIFVTSIDARFFPNIPSCDDKNGEGFFDRVLCDVPCSGDGTMRKNIQIWRGWGNKQSMGLHPLQRTIAECGLR
;
A
#
# COMPACT_ATOMS: atom_id res chain seq x y z
N MET A 1 -27.72 -35.09 -48.24
CA MET A 1 -28.16 -34.24 -49.38
C MET A 1 -28.70 -32.92 -48.84
N GLY A 2 -28.22 -31.78 -49.35
CA GLY A 2 -28.79 -30.42 -49.21
C GLY A 2 -28.59 -29.71 -47.87
N LYS A 3 -27.65 -28.77 -47.69
CA LYS A 3 -27.60 -27.34 -48.12
C LYS A 3 -28.76 -26.46 -47.60
N ASN A 4 -28.42 -25.47 -46.77
CA ASN A 4 -28.86 -24.05 -46.78
C ASN A 4 -28.80 -23.45 -45.35
N ASN A 5 -28.46 -22.18 -45.09
CA ASN A 5 -27.81 -21.13 -45.87
C ASN A 5 -27.45 -20.04 -44.84
N ASP A 6 -26.17 -19.71 -44.72
CA ASP A 6 -25.63 -18.75 -43.75
C ASP A 6 -25.76 -17.32 -44.32
N LYS A 7 -26.69 -16.50 -43.79
CA LYS A 7 -26.84 -15.09 -44.20
C LYS A 7 -26.25 -14.15 -43.14
N ARG A 8 -24.96 -13.86 -43.31
CA ARG A 8 -24.25 -12.74 -42.68
C ARG A 8 -24.83 -11.39 -43.11
N TYR A 9 -25.40 -10.64 -42.17
CA TYR A 9 -25.58 -9.20 -42.32
C TYR A 9 -24.28 -8.47 -41.93
N LYS A 10 -23.55 -7.94 -42.93
CA LYS A 10 -22.43 -7.01 -42.73
C LYS A 10 -22.97 -5.58 -42.62
N ARG A 11 -22.96 -4.98 -41.43
CA ARG A 11 -23.00 -3.52 -41.24
C ARG A 11 -21.56 -2.99 -41.15
N LYS A 12 -21.13 -2.23 -42.15
CA LYS A 12 -19.86 -1.47 -42.15
C LYS A 12 -19.99 -0.32 -41.14
N SER A 13 -19.26 -0.37 -40.03
CA SER A 13 -18.96 0.83 -39.22
C SER A 13 -17.61 1.39 -39.65
N GLN A 14 -17.61 2.59 -40.23
CA GLN A 14 -16.40 3.40 -40.40
C GLN A 14 -15.80 3.68 -39.01
N ARG A 15 -14.60 3.14 -38.75
CA ARG A 15 -13.78 3.52 -37.60
C ARG A 15 -12.63 4.38 -38.13
N GLY A 16 -12.59 5.64 -37.71
CA GLY A 16 -11.40 6.48 -37.84
C GLY A 16 -10.21 5.89 -37.07
N PRO A 17 -8.99 6.41 -37.28
CA PRO A 17 -7.77 5.80 -36.75
C PRO A 17 -7.82 5.73 -35.23
N ARG A 18 -7.79 4.51 -34.69
CA ARG A 18 -7.59 4.27 -33.26
C ARG A 18 -6.14 4.60 -32.92
N GLU A 19 -5.91 5.65 -32.14
CA GLU A 19 -4.66 5.80 -31.39
C GLU A 19 -4.41 4.53 -30.58
N LYS A 20 -3.25 3.91 -30.79
CA LYS A 20 -2.79 2.77 -30.02
C LYS A 20 -2.58 3.24 -28.58
N LYS A 21 -3.50 2.88 -27.68
CA LYS A 21 -3.23 2.91 -26.23
C LYS A 21 -2.14 1.88 -25.94
N ASP A 22 -0.95 2.37 -25.60
CA ASP A 22 0.13 1.56 -25.05
C ASP A 22 -0.37 0.84 -23.80
N ARG A 23 -0.49 -0.49 -23.91
CA ARG A 23 -0.88 -1.40 -22.82
C ARG A 23 0.32 -1.88 -21.99
N ASN A 24 1.51 -1.36 -22.28
CA ASN A 24 2.69 -1.57 -21.44
C ASN A 24 3.14 -0.20 -20.92
N GLY A 25 3.25 -0.05 -19.61
CA GLY A 25 3.76 1.14 -18.92
C GLY A 25 5.24 1.45 -19.18
N LYS A 26 5.72 1.24 -20.41
CA LYS A 26 7.02 1.66 -20.92
C LYS A 26 6.87 3.06 -21.55
N GLY A 27 6.57 4.05 -20.73
CA GLY A 27 6.84 5.44 -21.13
C GLY A 27 8.35 5.60 -21.30
N THR A 28 8.78 6.08 -22.45
CA THR A 28 10.16 6.39 -22.81
C THR A 28 10.73 7.41 -21.81
N TRP A 29 11.62 6.95 -20.91
CA TRP A 29 12.27 7.78 -19.90
C TRP A 29 13.41 8.58 -20.55
N GLY A 30 13.04 9.73 -21.11
CA GLY A 30 13.96 10.73 -21.66
C GLY A 30 13.33 12.10 -21.87
N LYS A 31 12.03 12.27 -21.56
CA LYS A 31 11.36 13.58 -21.55
C LYS A 31 11.08 13.98 -20.12
N THR A 32 11.54 15.17 -19.74
CA THR A 32 11.19 15.88 -18.50
C THR A 32 9.69 15.74 -18.27
N ILE A 33 9.28 14.97 -17.26
CA ILE A 33 7.87 14.84 -16.97
C ILE A 33 7.46 16.11 -16.24
N THR A 34 6.67 16.95 -16.91
CA THR A 34 6.12 18.14 -16.28
C THR A 34 5.15 17.73 -15.17
N LEU A 35 5.56 17.91 -13.92
CA LEU A 35 4.75 17.70 -12.72
C LEU A 35 3.97 18.97 -12.39
N GLU A 36 3.15 19.40 -13.35
CA GLU A 36 2.25 20.54 -13.22
C GLU A 36 0.83 20.08 -13.47
N ASN A 37 -0.10 20.48 -12.61
CA ASN A 37 -1.51 20.29 -12.84
C ASN A 37 -2.27 21.49 -12.28
N LYS A 38 -2.62 22.42 -13.16
CA LYS A 38 -3.35 23.65 -12.78
C LYS A 38 -4.65 23.36 -12.03
N LYS A 39 -5.37 22.28 -12.38
CA LYS A 39 -6.63 21.94 -11.68
C LYS A 39 -6.38 21.53 -10.24
N LEU A 40 -5.35 20.72 -10.01
CA LEU A 40 -4.92 20.29 -8.68
C LEU A 40 -4.53 21.52 -7.85
N GLU A 41 -3.65 22.35 -8.40
CA GLU A 41 -3.13 23.54 -7.73
C GLU A 41 -4.26 24.50 -7.38
N THR A 42 -5.09 24.89 -8.35
CA THR A 42 -6.25 25.75 -8.11
C THR A 42 -7.20 25.16 -7.08
N TYR A 43 -7.45 23.84 -7.09
CA TYR A 43 -8.35 23.21 -6.14
C TYR A 43 -7.83 23.28 -4.70
N TYR A 44 -6.58 22.84 -4.47
CA TYR A 44 -5.99 22.82 -3.13
C TYR A 44 -5.79 24.23 -2.57
N THR A 45 -5.36 25.19 -3.40
CA THR A 45 -5.27 26.60 -2.99
C THR A 45 -6.63 27.18 -2.61
N ALA A 46 -7.70 26.78 -3.32
CA ALA A 46 -9.06 27.23 -3.01
C ALA A 46 -9.70 26.57 -1.77
N GLN A 47 -9.12 25.49 -1.21
CA GLN A 47 -9.70 24.83 -0.03
C GLN A 47 -9.50 25.63 1.27
N ASN A 48 -8.63 26.64 1.29
CA ASN A 48 -8.28 27.42 2.48
C ASN A 48 -7.83 26.53 3.68
N ILE A 49 -7.07 25.47 3.38
CA ILE A 49 -6.52 24.52 4.36
C ILE A 49 -5.09 24.83 4.77
N PHE A 50 -4.43 25.74 4.05
CA PHE A 50 -3.06 26.17 4.33
C PHE A 50 -3.08 27.44 5.15
N LYS A 51 -2.16 27.55 6.10
CA LYS A 51 -1.94 28.72 6.95
C LYS A 51 -1.56 29.94 6.12
N ASP A 52 -0.71 29.76 5.11
CA ASP A 52 -0.22 30.81 4.22
C ASP A 52 0.19 30.25 2.84
N GLU A 53 0.54 31.14 1.91
CA GLU A 53 0.97 30.78 0.56
C GLU A 53 2.27 29.95 0.56
N GLU A 54 3.14 30.15 1.55
CA GLU A 54 4.41 29.44 1.65
C GLU A 54 4.19 27.98 2.04
N GLU A 55 3.27 27.68 2.96
CA GLU A 55 2.86 26.30 3.27
C GLU A 55 2.23 25.61 2.04
N CYS A 56 1.39 26.32 1.30
CA CYS A 56 0.83 25.80 0.04
C CYS A 56 1.94 25.45 -0.96
N LYS A 57 2.96 26.30 -1.09
CA LYS A 57 4.12 26.06 -1.95
C LYS A 57 4.94 24.86 -1.48
N GLN A 58 5.22 24.76 -0.17
CA GLN A 58 5.92 23.62 0.42
C GLN A 58 5.18 22.30 0.19
N PHE A 59 3.86 22.30 0.34
CA PHE A 59 3.01 21.16 0.03
C PHE A 59 3.15 20.74 -1.45
N MET A 60 3.05 21.69 -2.37
CA MET A 60 3.17 21.41 -3.81
C MET A 60 4.57 20.90 -4.17
N ASP A 61 5.62 21.46 -3.59
CA ASP A 61 6.99 21.01 -3.80
C ASP A 61 7.23 19.61 -3.24
N ALA A 62 6.65 19.28 -2.08
CA ALA A 62 6.68 17.94 -1.52
C ALA A 62 5.95 16.93 -2.43
N MET A 63 4.82 17.32 -3.00
CA MET A 63 4.04 16.51 -3.95
C MET A 63 4.79 16.22 -5.26
N ARG A 64 5.76 17.06 -5.64
CA ARG A 64 6.61 16.86 -6.83
C ARG A 64 7.85 16.00 -6.56
N LYS A 65 8.21 15.78 -5.29
CA LYS A 65 9.37 14.96 -4.91
C LYS A 65 8.99 13.47 -4.88
N PRO A 66 9.86 12.54 -5.33
CA PRO A 66 9.66 11.11 -5.15
C PRO A 66 9.43 10.74 -3.68
N LEU A 67 8.68 9.67 -3.44
CA LEU A 67 8.51 9.13 -2.09
C LEU A 67 9.76 8.35 -1.67
N PRO A 68 10.31 8.60 -0.47
CA PRO A 68 11.43 7.83 0.04
C PRO A 68 11.05 6.36 0.20
N ALA A 69 12.05 5.50 0.08
CA ALA A 69 11.91 4.09 0.36
C ALA A 69 11.88 3.86 1.87
N SER A 70 10.99 2.99 2.30
CA SER A 70 10.82 2.58 3.69
C SER A 70 10.49 1.10 3.76
N PHE A 71 10.81 0.49 4.89
CA PHE A 71 10.53 -0.90 5.23
C PHE A 71 10.46 -1.05 6.75
N ARG A 72 10.01 -2.21 7.21
CA ARG A 72 10.08 -2.60 8.63
C ARG A 72 10.47 -4.07 8.75
N ILE A 73 11.05 -4.44 9.88
CA ILE A 73 11.16 -5.84 10.29
C ILE A 73 9.81 -6.25 10.90
N GLY A 74 9.33 -7.46 10.60
CA GLY A 74 8.06 -7.98 11.12
C GLY A 74 8.09 -8.09 12.65
N SER A 75 6.98 -7.75 13.32
CA SER A 75 6.87 -7.91 14.78
C SER A 75 6.86 -9.38 15.21
N ASP A 76 6.41 -10.26 14.33
CA ASP A 76 6.38 -11.72 14.46
C ASP A 76 7.76 -12.39 14.30
N VAL A 77 8.80 -11.66 13.90
CA VAL A 77 10.15 -12.21 13.81
C VAL A 77 10.65 -12.61 15.21
N PRO A 78 11.10 -13.87 15.42
CA PRO A 78 11.63 -14.32 16.70
C PRO A 78 12.84 -13.48 17.15
N SER A 79 12.96 -13.21 18.45
CA SER A 79 14.02 -12.35 19.02
C SER A 79 15.43 -12.75 18.59
N ALA A 80 15.75 -14.05 18.66
CA ALA A 80 17.06 -14.57 18.26
C ALA A 80 17.41 -14.27 16.80
N PHE A 81 16.41 -14.24 15.90
CA PHE A 81 16.62 -13.89 14.49
C PHE A 81 16.58 -12.39 14.25
N ARG A 82 15.78 -11.64 15.02
CA ARG A 82 15.70 -10.17 14.99
C ARG A 82 17.06 -9.54 15.24
N ASP A 83 17.80 -10.01 16.24
CA ASP A 83 19.13 -9.47 16.57
C ASP A 83 20.13 -9.67 15.41
N SER A 84 20.10 -10.83 14.76
CA SER A 84 20.92 -11.10 13.56
C SER A 84 20.56 -10.19 12.41
N LEU A 85 19.26 -9.99 12.13
CA LEU A 85 18.79 -9.10 11.08
C LEU A 85 19.19 -7.64 11.32
N MET A 86 19.11 -7.19 12.57
CA MET A 86 19.51 -5.84 12.95
C MET A 86 21.02 -5.64 12.77
N LYS A 87 21.82 -6.66 13.11
CA LYS A 87 23.26 -6.65 12.83
C LYS A 87 23.56 -6.60 11.33
N GLU A 88 22.92 -7.45 10.53
CA GLU A 88 23.08 -7.45 9.07
C GLU A 88 22.65 -6.12 8.44
N LEU A 89 21.55 -5.53 8.93
CA LEU A 89 21.10 -4.21 8.50
C LEU A 89 22.17 -3.15 8.78
N HIS A 90 22.75 -3.17 9.97
CA HIS A 90 23.83 -2.27 10.34
C HIS A 90 25.06 -2.47 9.44
N ASP A 91 25.53 -3.71 9.29
CA ASP A 91 26.69 -4.06 8.47
C ASP A 91 26.52 -3.62 7.00
N HIS A 92 25.29 -3.66 6.47
CA HIS A 92 24.98 -3.20 5.11
C HIS A 92 24.87 -1.67 4.95
N THR A 93 24.69 -0.92 6.04
CA THR A 93 24.37 0.52 6.00
C THR A 93 25.41 1.42 6.65
N SER A 94 26.24 0.89 7.57
CA SER A 94 27.25 1.64 8.32
C SER A 94 28.27 2.32 7.40
N ASP A 95 28.72 1.60 6.38
CA ASP A 95 29.81 2.04 5.51
C ASP A 95 29.30 2.83 4.29
N VAL A 96 27.97 2.90 4.12
CA VAL A 96 27.35 3.55 2.97
C VAL A 96 26.77 4.89 3.40
N THR A 97 27.63 5.91 3.44
CA THR A 97 27.25 7.31 3.70
C THR A 97 26.91 8.08 2.43
N SER A 98 27.42 7.64 1.27
CA SER A 98 27.13 8.19 -0.04
C SER A 98 27.11 7.13 -1.15
N ALA A 99 26.25 7.35 -2.15
CA ALA A 99 26.15 6.51 -3.34
C ALA A 99 26.05 7.37 -4.60
N ASN A 100 26.78 6.96 -5.64
CA ASN A 100 26.72 7.60 -6.95
C ASN A 100 25.55 7.03 -7.76
N VAL A 101 24.67 7.91 -8.22
CA VAL A 101 23.56 7.59 -9.12
C VAL A 101 23.48 8.67 -10.19
N ASP A 102 23.53 8.28 -11.46
CA ASP A 102 23.44 9.23 -12.60
C ASP A 102 24.46 10.37 -12.49
N ASP A 103 25.72 10.03 -12.22
CA ASP A 103 26.84 10.97 -12.07
C ASP A 103 26.64 12.03 -10.96
N LYS A 104 25.72 11.77 -10.04
CA LYS A 104 25.49 12.58 -8.84
C LYS A 104 25.77 11.76 -7.59
N GLU A 105 26.57 12.32 -6.70
CA GLU A 105 26.74 11.78 -5.37
C GLU A 105 25.51 12.13 -4.52
N ILE A 106 24.86 11.10 -3.97
CA ILE A 106 23.68 11.25 -3.13
C ILE A 106 24.04 10.74 -1.74
N ARG A 107 23.75 11.54 -0.72
CA ARG A 107 23.88 11.13 0.68
C ARG A 107 22.88 10.01 0.99
N VAL A 108 23.39 8.91 1.54
CA VAL A 108 22.60 7.80 2.03
C VAL A 108 22.44 7.99 3.54
N SER A 109 21.20 8.01 4.01
CA SER A 109 20.85 8.01 5.43
C SER A 109 19.63 7.13 5.59
N LEU A 110 19.71 6.18 6.51
CA LEU A 110 18.61 5.33 6.91
C LEU A 110 18.22 5.72 8.33
N ASP A 111 17.04 6.29 8.47
CA ASP A 111 16.57 6.85 9.73
C ASP A 111 15.45 5.95 10.29
N PRO A 112 15.40 5.76 11.63
CA PRO A 112 14.30 5.03 12.25
C PRO A 112 12.98 5.80 12.15
N ILE A 113 11.88 5.08 11.96
CA ILE A 113 10.52 5.63 11.94
C ILE A 113 10.01 5.69 13.39
N LYS A 114 9.77 6.90 13.90
CA LYS A 114 9.49 7.13 15.33
C LYS A 114 8.24 6.45 15.89
N PHE A 115 7.27 6.11 15.06
CA PHE A 115 5.97 5.57 15.47
C PHE A 115 5.80 4.08 15.08
N VAL A 116 6.85 3.43 14.57
CA VAL A 116 6.82 2.02 14.17
C VAL A 116 8.10 1.37 14.67
N ASP A 117 7.97 0.39 15.54
CA ASP A 117 9.12 -0.41 16.00
C ASP A 117 9.78 -1.11 14.81
N ASP A 118 11.12 -1.13 14.81
CA ASP A 118 11.95 -1.68 13.73
C ASP A 118 11.56 -1.19 12.32
N GLY A 119 10.98 0.02 12.24
CA GLY A 119 10.67 0.72 11.00
C GLY A 119 11.81 1.63 10.57
N PHE A 120 12.16 1.61 9.28
CA PHE A 120 13.26 2.41 8.73
C PHE A 120 12.85 3.09 7.43
N GLN A 121 13.37 4.30 7.23
CA GLN A 121 13.12 5.12 6.05
C GLN A 121 14.40 5.80 5.57
N PHE A 122 14.62 5.80 4.26
CA PHE A 122 15.69 6.58 3.66
C PHE A 122 15.32 8.06 3.58
N ALA A 123 16.24 8.97 3.92
CA ALA A 123 15.97 10.40 3.88
C ALA A 123 15.65 10.92 2.46
N ASN A 124 16.46 10.54 1.47
CA ASN A 124 16.40 11.11 0.11
C ASN A 124 16.45 10.07 -1.02
N LEU A 125 16.29 8.78 -0.71
CA LEU A 125 16.37 7.71 -1.70
C LEU A 125 15.00 7.07 -1.92
N ASP A 126 14.55 7.07 -3.17
CA ASP A 126 13.42 6.26 -3.59
C ASP A 126 13.85 4.83 -3.99
N ARG A 127 12.86 3.95 -4.15
CA ARG A 127 13.09 2.53 -4.47
C ARG A 127 13.86 2.30 -5.77
N LYS A 128 13.68 3.16 -6.78
CA LYS A 128 14.37 3.02 -8.07
C LYS A 128 15.83 3.45 -7.93
N THR A 129 16.10 4.49 -7.16
CA THR A 129 17.46 4.99 -6.87
C THR A 129 18.27 3.92 -6.14
N ILE A 130 17.71 3.28 -5.11
CA ILE A 130 18.36 2.17 -4.40
C ILE A 130 18.76 1.04 -5.36
N ARG A 131 17.85 0.63 -6.23
CA ARG A 131 18.10 -0.45 -7.20
C ARG A 131 19.19 -0.13 -8.23
N ARG A 132 19.42 1.16 -8.52
CA ARG A 132 20.37 1.60 -9.56
C ARG A 132 21.74 1.93 -9.00
N ALA A 133 21.84 2.22 -7.70
CA ALA A 133 23.07 2.57 -7.03
C ALA A 133 23.96 1.32 -6.84
N PRO A 134 25.14 1.21 -7.48
CA PRO A 134 25.99 0.02 -7.37
C PRO A 134 26.44 -0.25 -5.94
N ARG A 135 26.72 0.80 -5.15
CA ARG A 135 27.07 0.68 -3.73
C ARG A 135 25.95 0.11 -2.86
N LEU A 136 24.69 0.19 -3.29
CA LEU A 136 23.54 -0.35 -2.57
C LEU A 136 23.08 -1.71 -3.13
N ALA A 137 23.78 -2.30 -4.09
CA ALA A 137 23.36 -3.54 -4.73
C ALA A 137 23.26 -4.70 -3.72
N GLN A 138 24.28 -4.90 -2.88
CA GLN A 138 24.28 -5.95 -1.86
C GLN A 138 23.13 -5.76 -0.85
N PHE A 139 22.94 -4.52 -0.38
CA PHE A 139 21.83 -4.19 0.51
C PHE A 139 20.45 -4.40 -0.15
N HIS A 140 20.31 -4.02 -1.42
CA HIS A 140 19.08 -4.25 -2.18
C HIS A 140 18.76 -5.74 -2.30
N ASP A 141 19.76 -6.57 -2.59
CA ASP A 141 19.58 -8.01 -2.73
C ASP A 141 19.24 -8.66 -1.39
N TRP A 142 19.92 -8.24 -0.30
CA TRP A 142 19.55 -8.60 1.06
C TRP A 142 18.09 -8.24 1.37
N LEU A 143 17.66 -7.00 1.10
CA LEU A 143 16.26 -6.58 1.29
C LEU A 143 15.27 -7.45 0.51
N VAL A 144 15.60 -7.85 -0.73
CA VAL A 144 14.75 -8.72 -1.55
C VAL A 144 14.64 -10.12 -0.96
N VAL A 145 15.76 -10.69 -0.50
CA VAL A 145 15.80 -12.01 0.16
C VAL A 145 14.98 -11.98 1.46
N GLN A 146 15.25 -11.02 2.35
CA GLN A 146 14.53 -10.92 3.62
C GLN A 146 13.04 -10.61 3.42
N THR A 147 12.69 -9.86 2.37
CA THR A 147 11.27 -9.68 1.99
C THR A 147 10.63 -10.98 1.53
N SER A 148 11.33 -11.79 0.75
CA SER A 148 10.77 -13.04 0.22
C SER A 148 10.55 -14.07 1.32
N ASN A 149 11.40 -14.05 2.36
CA ASN A 149 11.29 -14.90 3.54
C ASN A 149 10.26 -14.42 4.57
N GLY A 150 9.63 -13.25 4.37
CA GLY A 150 8.62 -12.72 5.28
C GLY A 150 9.16 -11.92 6.47
N PHE A 151 10.47 -11.83 6.66
CA PHE A 151 11.07 -11.13 7.81
C PHE A 151 11.04 -9.61 7.69
N ILE A 152 11.09 -9.10 6.46
CA ILE A 152 11.02 -7.66 6.17
C ILE A 152 9.82 -7.38 5.28
N THR A 153 9.06 -6.33 5.59
CA THR A 153 8.00 -5.86 4.72
C THR A 153 8.29 -4.43 4.23
N ARG A 154 8.39 -4.28 2.91
CA ARG A 154 8.59 -3.00 2.22
C ARG A 154 7.26 -2.24 2.10
N GLN A 155 6.99 -1.33 3.03
CA GLN A 155 5.75 -0.55 3.10
C GLN A 155 6.07 0.93 3.18
N GLU A 156 5.14 1.79 2.75
CA GLU A 156 5.27 3.24 2.88
C GLU A 156 5.06 3.67 4.34
N THR A 157 5.87 4.60 4.82
CA THR A 157 5.77 5.16 6.17
C THR A 157 4.33 5.57 6.54
N VAL A 158 3.66 6.34 5.67
CA VAL A 158 2.26 6.77 5.92
C VAL A 158 1.26 5.62 5.91
N SER A 159 1.56 4.53 5.18
CA SER A 159 0.71 3.35 5.18
C SER A 159 0.90 2.50 6.44
N MET A 160 1.94 2.73 7.24
CA MET A 160 2.15 2.02 8.51
C MET A 160 1.34 2.63 9.67
N LEU A 161 0.86 3.87 9.51
CA LEU A 161 0.18 4.62 10.56
C LEU A 161 -1.17 4.01 10.96
N PRO A 162 -2.06 3.56 10.05
CA PRO A 162 -3.38 3.08 10.46
C PRO A 162 -3.34 1.85 11.40
N PRO A 163 -2.56 0.79 11.13
CA PRO A 163 -2.43 -0.33 12.07
C PRO A 163 -1.90 0.08 13.45
N VAL A 164 -0.96 1.04 13.51
CA VAL A 164 -0.44 1.57 14.79
C VAL A 164 -1.53 2.33 15.54
N ALA A 165 -2.28 3.19 14.84
CA ALA A 165 -3.37 3.97 15.44
C ALA A 165 -4.54 3.10 15.93
N MET A 166 -4.73 1.91 15.35
CA MET A 166 -5.74 0.94 15.78
C MET A 166 -5.36 0.22 17.08
N ASP A 167 -4.11 0.30 17.52
CA ASP A 167 -3.60 -0.40 18.70
C ASP A 167 -4.02 -1.87 18.72
N VAL A 168 -3.65 -2.59 17.65
CA VAL A 168 -3.98 -4.01 17.50
C VAL A 168 -3.22 -4.82 18.55
N GLN A 169 -3.94 -5.73 19.21
CA GLN A 169 -3.39 -6.64 20.21
C GLN A 169 -3.49 -8.10 19.71
N PRO A 170 -2.62 -9.03 20.16
CA PRO A 170 -2.58 -10.40 19.65
C PRO A 170 -3.87 -11.23 19.78
N HIS A 171 -4.80 -10.81 20.63
CA HIS A 171 -6.08 -11.49 20.87
C HIS A 171 -7.25 -10.85 20.11
N HIS A 172 -7.03 -9.73 19.40
CA HIS A 172 -8.10 -9.06 18.69
C HIS A 172 -8.56 -9.85 17.46
N LYS A 173 -9.86 -9.82 17.22
CA LYS A 173 -10.55 -10.15 15.99
C LYS A 173 -10.61 -8.89 15.14
N VAL A 174 -9.88 -8.86 14.05
CA VAL A 174 -9.75 -7.66 13.20
C VAL A 174 -10.44 -7.86 11.86
N LEU A 175 -11.13 -6.84 11.36
CA LEU A 175 -11.68 -6.80 10.01
C LEU A 175 -10.98 -5.72 9.20
N ASP A 176 -10.48 -6.07 8.02
CA ASP A 176 -9.99 -5.13 7.02
C ASP A 176 -10.95 -5.13 5.83
N MET A 177 -11.75 -4.07 5.71
CA MET A 177 -12.84 -3.98 4.74
C MET A 177 -12.38 -3.90 3.28
N CYS A 178 -11.18 -3.38 3.04
CA CYS A 178 -10.63 -3.06 1.72
C CYS A 178 -9.13 -3.39 1.67
N ALA A 179 -8.80 -4.65 1.89
CA ALA A 179 -7.47 -5.10 2.28
C ALA A 179 -6.42 -5.05 1.17
N ALA A 180 -6.78 -5.30 -0.09
CA ALA A 180 -5.75 -5.44 -1.13
C ALA A 180 -5.07 -4.10 -1.43
N PRO A 181 -3.74 -4.07 -1.69
CA PRO A 181 -2.85 -5.19 -1.93
C PRO A 181 -2.25 -5.86 -0.67
N GLY A 182 -2.65 -5.44 0.54
CA GLY A 182 -2.34 -6.17 1.78
C GLY A 182 -1.28 -5.58 2.69
N SER A 183 -0.78 -4.37 2.43
CA SER A 183 0.31 -3.81 3.24
C SER A 183 -0.07 -3.48 4.69
N LYS A 184 -1.30 -3.02 4.92
CA LYS A 184 -1.83 -2.77 6.28
C LYS A 184 -2.22 -4.08 6.94
N THR A 185 -2.90 -4.94 6.18
CA THR A 185 -3.24 -6.31 6.57
C THR A 185 -2.03 -7.11 7.02
N SER A 186 -0.89 -7.03 6.32
CA SER A 186 0.35 -7.72 6.73
C SER A 186 0.85 -7.23 8.08
N GLN A 187 0.84 -5.92 8.31
CA GLN A 187 1.29 -5.35 9.58
C GLN A 187 0.39 -5.73 10.75
N ILE A 188 -0.93 -5.77 10.52
CA ILE A 188 -1.89 -6.29 11.49
C ILE A 188 -1.61 -7.77 11.78
N LEU A 189 -1.40 -8.57 10.74
CA LEU A 189 -1.13 -10.01 10.86
C LEU A 189 0.16 -10.32 11.62
N GLU A 190 1.24 -9.57 11.37
CA GLU A 190 2.51 -9.65 12.11
C GLU A 190 2.27 -9.40 13.61
N THR A 191 1.39 -8.46 13.96
CA THR A 191 1.04 -8.14 15.36
C THR A 191 0.23 -9.27 16.02
N LEU A 192 -0.71 -9.85 15.27
CA LEU A 192 -1.51 -11.00 15.72
C LEU A 192 -0.66 -12.26 15.96
N ALA A 193 0.42 -12.44 15.20
CA ALA A 193 1.29 -13.61 15.26
C ALA A 193 2.40 -13.53 16.34
N THR A 194 2.62 -12.38 16.99
CA THR A 194 3.80 -12.16 17.85
C THR A 194 3.89 -13.10 19.07
N LYS A 195 2.81 -13.79 19.46
CA LYS A 195 2.80 -14.70 20.62
C LYS A 195 2.75 -16.20 20.26
N THR A 196 2.67 -16.56 18.99
CA THR A 196 2.51 -17.97 18.57
C THR A 196 3.84 -18.71 18.40
N THR A 197 4.98 -18.12 18.79
CA THR A 197 6.33 -18.66 18.53
C THR A 197 6.65 -19.95 19.26
N ASN A 198 5.80 -20.40 20.20
CA ASN A 198 5.98 -21.64 20.98
C ASN A 198 4.98 -22.76 20.61
N GLY A 199 4.38 -22.70 19.41
CA GLY A 199 3.42 -23.71 18.96
C GLY A 199 2.00 -23.52 19.52
N GLU A 200 1.74 -22.38 20.16
CA GLU A 200 0.39 -21.99 20.59
C GLU A 200 -0.44 -21.51 19.38
N GLU A 201 -1.72 -21.84 19.39
CA GLU A 201 -2.66 -21.32 18.39
C GLU A 201 -2.81 -19.78 18.54
N PRO A 202 -3.01 -19.05 17.42
CA PRO A 202 -3.28 -17.62 17.48
C PRO A 202 -4.54 -17.34 18.31
N LYS A 203 -4.45 -16.37 19.22
CA LYS A 203 -5.58 -15.95 20.07
C LYS A 203 -6.56 -15.03 19.33
N GLY A 204 -6.08 -14.36 18.29
CA GLY A 204 -6.84 -13.46 17.44
C GLY A 204 -6.63 -13.80 15.97
N PHE A 205 -7.38 -13.13 15.09
CA PHE A 205 -7.31 -13.31 13.65
C PHE A 205 -7.72 -12.05 12.91
N ILE A 206 -7.38 -12.00 11.62
CA ILE A 206 -7.85 -10.97 10.70
C ILE A 206 -8.71 -11.57 9.59
N VAL A 207 -9.85 -10.94 9.32
CA VAL A 207 -10.62 -11.13 8.08
C VAL A 207 -10.23 -10.01 7.12
N ALA A 208 -9.60 -10.37 6.00
CA ALA A 208 -9.14 -9.44 5.00
C ALA A 208 -10.03 -9.52 3.76
N ASN A 209 -10.83 -8.48 3.54
CA ASN A 209 -11.83 -8.42 2.49
C ASN A 209 -11.39 -7.51 1.34
N ASP A 210 -11.60 -7.92 0.09
CA ASP A 210 -11.59 -6.99 -1.05
C ASP A 210 -12.68 -7.38 -2.05
N SER A 211 -13.46 -6.41 -2.53
CA SER A 211 -14.56 -6.67 -3.47
C SER A 211 -14.11 -7.22 -4.83
N ASP A 212 -12.85 -6.97 -5.22
CA ASP A 212 -12.29 -7.46 -6.48
C ASP A 212 -11.54 -8.78 -6.24
N SER A 213 -12.05 -9.86 -6.83
CA SER A 213 -11.50 -11.20 -6.66
C SER A 213 -10.06 -11.35 -7.15
N LYS A 214 -9.61 -10.58 -8.14
CA LYS A 214 -8.22 -10.60 -8.60
C LYS A 214 -7.32 -9.90 -7.59
N ARG A 215 -7.79 -8.80 -7.00
CA ARG A 215 -7.05 -8.11 -5.93
C ARG A 215 -7.01 -8.94 -4.65
N ALA A 216 -8.10 -9.62 -4.28
CA ALA A 216 -8.12 -10.59 -3.19
C ALA A 216 -7.17 -11.77 -3.46
N TYR A 217 -7.07 -12.26 -4.70
CA TYR A 217 -6.08 -13.27 -5.06
C TYR A 217 -4.63 -12.77 -4.93
N MET A 218 -4.35 -11.52 -5.34
CA MET A 218 -3.05 -10.90 -5.11
C MET A 218 -2.72 -10.76 -3.62
N LEU A 219 -3.72 -10.42 -2.79
CA LEU A 219 -3.59 -10.34 -1.35
C LEU A 219 -3.14 -11.67 -0.75
N VAL A 220 -3.76 -12.79 -1.15
CA VAL A 220 -3.34 -14.14 -0.73
C VAL A 220 -1.86 -14.39 -1.04
N HIS A 221 -1.41 -14.09 -2.26
CA HIS A 221 0.01 -14.24 -2.63
C HIS A 221 0.94 -13.37 -1.80
N GLN A 222 0.52 -12.15 -1.48
CA GLN A 222 1.34 -11.24 -0.68
C GLN A 222 1.45 -11.67 0.78
N LEU A 223 0.41 -12.26 1.33
CA LEU A 223 0.37 -12.67 2.75
C LEU A 223 0.92 -14.08 2.97
N ARG A 224 0.99 -14.91 1.92
CA ARG A 224 1.56 -16.26 1.99
C ARG A 224 2.97 -16.29 2.61
N ARG A 225 3.82 -15.30 2.33
CA ARG A 225 5.19 -15.26 2.89
C ARG A 225 5.24 -15.13 4.41
N LEU A 226 4.17 -14.65 5.04
CA LEU A 226 4.09 -14.49 6.50
C LEU A 226 3.71 -15.79 7.21
N ASN A 227 3.24 -16.82 6.48
CA ASN A 227 2.92 -18.16 7.00
C ASN A 227 2.04 -18.18 8.28
N SER A 228 1.21 -17.16 8.49
CA SER A 228 0.35 -17.09 9.67
C SER A 228 -0.99 -17.80 9.42
N PRO A 229 -1.47 -18.66 10.35
CA PRO A 229 -2.78 -19.28 10.26
C PRO A 229 -3.92 -18.34 10.70
N ALA A 230 -3.60 -17.15 11.22
CA ALA A 230 -4.55 -16.19 11.80
C ALA A 230 -5.25 -15.29 10.76
N ILE A 231 -5.47 -15.78 9.54
CA ILE A 231 -6.02 -14.98 8.44
C ILE A 231 -7.10 -15.69 7.63
N PHE A 232 -8.17 -14.96 7.36
CA PHE A 232 -9.23 -15.33 6.42
C PHE A 232 -9.28 -14.28 5.31
N VAL A 233 -9.35 -14.72 4.05
CA VAL A 233 -9.51 -13.81 2.91
C VAL A 233 -10.89 -13.98 2.30
N THR A 234 -11.63 -12.88 2.19
CA THR A 234 -12.98 -12.86 1.61
C THR A 234 -13.05 -11.94 0.39
N SER A 235 -14.02 -12.17 -0.48
CA SER A 235 -14.28 -11.35 -1.65
C SER A 235 -15.73 -10.89 -1.68
N ILE A 236 -16.05 -9.90 -0.85
CA ILE A 236 -17.41 -9.35 -0.69
C ILE A 236 -17.36 -7.84 -0.92
N ASP A 237 -18.44 -7.28 -1.45
CA ASP A 237 -18.63 -5.82 -1.48
C ASP A 237 -18.77 -5.29 -0.06
N ALA A 238 -17.81 -4.46 0.36
CA ALA A 238 -17.71 -3.97 1.74
C ALA A 238 -18.93 -3.14 2.20
N ARG A 239 -19.76 -2.63 1.28
CA ARG A 239 -21.03 -1.95 1.62
C ARG A 239 -22.07 -2.91 2.22
N PHE A 240 -21.91 -4.20 1.95
CA PHE A 240 -22.83 -5.26 2.32
C PHE A 240 -22.12 -6.36 3.11
N PHE A 241 -20.99 -6.03 3.75
CA PHE A 241 -20.31 -7.00 4.60
C PHE A 241 -21.28 -7.43 5.72
N PRO A 242 -21.49 -8.74 5.92
CA PRO A 242 -22.51 -9.22 6.83
C PRO A 242 -22.17 -8.82 8.26
N ASN A 243 -23.20 -8.42 9.03
CA ASN A 243 -23.04 -8.31 10.47
C ASN A 243 -22.94 -9.73 11.03
N ILE A 244 -21.85 -10.00 11.74
CA ILE A 244 -21.60 -11.29 12.37
C ILE A 244 -22.05 -11.16 13.82
N PRO A 245 -23.04 -11.95 14.27
CA PRO A 245 -23.47 -11.89 15.67
C PRO A 245 -22.35 -12.43 16.58
N SER A 246 -22.10 -11.75 17.70
CA SER A 246 -21.22 -12.27 18.75
C SER A 246 -21.97 -13.31 19.58
N CYS A 247 -21.31 -14.43 19.92
CA CYS A 247 -21.88 -15.43 20.83
C CYS A 247 -22.01 -14.91 22.28
N ASP A 248 -21.18 -13.92 22.63
CA ASP A 248 -21.12 -13.31 23.96
C ASP A 248 -21.73 -11.91 23.98
N ASP A 249 -22.70 -11.64 23.11
CA ASP A 249 -23.32 -10.32 22.92
C ASP A 249 -24.16 -9.89 24.14
N LYS A 250 -23.46 -9.55 25.22
CA LYS A 250 -24.07 -9.11 26.47
C LYS A 250 -24.37 -7.60 26.47
N ASN A 251 -23.79 -6.84 25.53
CA ASN A 251 -23.81 -5.37 25.53
C ASN A 251 -24.01 -4.70 24.15
N GLY A 252 -24.34 -5.43 23.08
CA GLY A 252 -24.39 -4.85 21.72
C GLY A 252 -23.01 -4.60 21.13
N GLU A 253 -22.00 -5.37 21.56
CA GLU A 253 -20.63 -5.28 21.06
C GLU A 253 -20.50 -6.10 19.78
N GLY A 254 -20.02 -5.46 18.71
CA GLY A 254 -19.80 -6.12 17.43
C GLY A 254 -18.79 -7.27 17.52
N PHE A 255 -18.84 -8.21 16.57
CA PHE A 255 -17.98 -9.40 16.60
C PHE A 255 -16.47 -9.11 16.53
N PHE A 256 -16.09 -8.03 15.86
CA PHE A 256 -14.70 -7.60 15.67
C PHE A 256 -14.30 -6.54 16.69
N ASP A 257 -13.15 -6.74 17.33
CA ASP A 257 -12.59 -5.79 18.29
C ASP A 257 -12.03 -4.53 17.61
N ARG A 258 -11.63 -4.66 16.34
CA ARG A 258 -11.08 -3.57 15.51
C ARG A 258 -11.50 -3.71 14.05
N VAL A 259 -11.84 -2.60 13.41
CA VAL A 259 -12.18 -2.55 11.99
C VAL A 259 -11.34 -1.50 11.27
N LEU A 260 -10.62 -1.90 10.22
CA LEU A 260 -9.88 -1.04 9.32
C LEU A 260 -10.72 -0.76 8.07
N CYS A 261 -11.00 0.52 7.84
CA CYS A 261 -11.68 1.02 6.64
C CYS A 261 -10.69 1.83 5.77
N ASP A 262 -9.74 1.15 5.12
CA ASP A 262 -8.86 1.75 4.10
C ASP A 262 -9.60 1.87 2.75
N VAL A 263 -10.63 2.72 2.75
CA VAL A 263 -11.61 2.81 1.66
C VAL A 263 -10.99 3.30 0.34
N PRO A 264 -11.54 2.87 -0.82
CA PRO A 264 -11.10 3.38 -2.11
C PRO A 264 -11.24 4.91 -2.17
N CYS A 265 -10.15 5.60 -2.52
CA CYS A 265 -10.09 7.05 -2.61
C CYS A 265 -9.53 7.51 -3.97
N SER A 266 -9.49 8.82 -4.20
CA SER A 266 -8.93 9.40 -5.43
C SER A 266 -7.42 9.15 -5.58
N GLY A 267 -6.76 8.75 -4.50
CA GLY A 267 -5.35 8.40 -4.51
C GLY A 267 -4.41 9.60 -4.63
N ASP A 268 -4.87 10.80 -4.27
CA ASP A 268 -4.09 12.04 -4.38
C ASP A 268 -2.70 11.91 -3.74
N GLY A 269 -2.62 11.35 -2.53
CA GLY A 269 -1.34 11.11 -1.84
C GLY A 269 -0.38 10.13 -2.56
N THR A 270 -0.88 9.37 -3.53
CA THR A 270 -0.08 8.40 -4.31
C THR A 270 0.44 8.97 -5.63
N MET A 271 0.12 10.23 -5.97
CA MET A 271 0.59 10.88 -7.19
C MET A 271 2.12 10.88 -7.34
N ARG A 272 2.84 10.95 -6.22
CA ARG A 272 4.31 10.86 -6.13
C ARG A 272 4.87 9.53 -6.67
N LYS A 273 4.03 8.50 -6.79
CA LYS A 273 4.38 7.17 -7.32
C LYS A 273 3.67 6.86 -8.63
N ASN A 274 2.45 7.36 -8.79
CA ASN A 274 1.64 7.12 -9.96
C ASN A 274 1.36 8.43 -10.71
N ILE A 275 2.21 8.68 -11.71
CA ILE A 275 2.12 9.88 -12.54
C ILE A 275 0.84 9.99 -13.36
N GLN A 276 0.13 8.86 -13.56
CA GLN A 276 -1.15 8.89 -14.26
C GLN A 276 -2.23 9.55 -13.42
N ILE A 277 -2.16 9.42 -12.08
CA ILE A 277 -3.06 10.14 -11.18
C ILE A 277 -2.76 11.64 -11.29
N TRP A 278 -1.48 12.04 -11.32
CA TRP A 278 -1.11 13.44 -11.51
C TRP A 278 -1.73 14.03 -12.79
N ARG A 279 -1.66 13.32 -13.91
CA ARG A 279 -2.19 13.78 -15.21
C ARG A 279 -3.72 13.73 -15.31
N GLY A 280 -4.32 12.71 -14.72
CA GLY A 280 -5.75 12.43 -14.81
C GLY A 280 -6.59 13.08 -13.71
N TRP A 281 -5.95 13.75 -12.74
CA TRP A 281 -6.65 14.28 -11.56
C TRP A 281 -7.73 15.29 -11.94
N GLY A 282 -8.88 15.14 -11.29
CA GLY A 282 -9.99 16.09 -11.39
C GLY A 282 -10.96 15.94 -10.23
N ASN A 283 -11.43 17.07 -9.71
CA ASN A 283 -12.35 17.19 -8.58
C ASN A 283 -13.56 16.25 -8.61
N LYS A 284 -14.17 16.03 -9.79
CA LYS A 284 -15.35 15.15 -9.93
C LYS A 284 -15.06 13.70 -9.51
N GLN A 285 -13.87 13.18 -9.82
CA GLN A 285 -13.51 11.80 -9.44
C GLN A 285 -13.37 11.68 -7.93
N SER A 286 -12.75 12.67 -7.28
CA SER A 286 -12.58 12.70 -5.82
C SER A 286 -13.91 12.78 -5.09
N MET A 287 -14.82 13.67 -5.52
CA MET A 287 -16.14 13.79 -4.90
C MET A 287 -17.05 12.58 -5.16
N GLY A 288 -16.92 11.93 -6.32
CA GLY A 288 -17.75 10.78 -6.68
C GLY A 288 -17.57 9.56 -5.79
N LEU A 289 -16.43 9.45 -5.08
CA LEU A 289 -16.15 8.34 -4.16
C LEU A 289 -16.72 8.56 -2.76
N HIS A 290 -17.04 9.80 -2.37
CA HIS A 290 -17.46 10.11 -1.01
C HIS A 290 -18.68 9.31 -0.53
N PRO A 291 -19.78 9.15 -1.32
CA PRO A 291 -20.90 8.32 -0.89
C PRO A 291 -20.51 6.86 -0.64
N LEU A 292 -19.66 6.29 -1.50
CA LEU A 292 -19.15 4.92 -1.34
C LEU A 292 -18.31 4.78 -0.07
N GLN A 293 -17.38 5.71 0.16
CA GLN A 293 -16.52 5.72 1.34
C GLN A 293 -17.34 5.77 2.63
N ARG A 294 -18.34 6.67 2.65
CA ARG A 294 -19.27 6.80 3.77
C ARG A 294 -20.04 5.51 4.03
N THR A 295 -20.62 4.90 2.99
CA THR A 295 -21.38 3.64 3.16
C THR A 295 -20.50 2.50 3.68
N ILE A 296 -19.25 2.38 3.22
CA ILE A 296 -18.33 1.36 3.74
C ILE A 296 -17.98 1.65 5.21
N ALA A 297 -17.69 2.90 5.55
CA ALA A 297 -17.41 3.27 6.94
C ALA A 297 -18.61 3.02 7.87
N GLU A 298 -19.83 3.40 7.46
CA GLU A 298 -21.06 3.10 8.18
C GLU A 298 -21.31 1.59 8.32
N CYS A 299 -20.95 0.79 7.32
CA CYS A 299 -21.04 -0.66 7.40
C CYS A 299 -20.04 -1.25 8.42
N GLY A 300 -18.82 -0.71 8.48
CA GLY A 300 -17.80 -1.17 9.43
C GLY A 300 -18.00 -0.72 10.87
N LEU A 301 -18.93 0.21 11.12
CA LEU A 301 -19.33 0.64 12.46
C LEU A 301 -20.45 -0.22 13.08
N ARG A 302 -21.07 -1.10 12.29
CA ARG A 302 -22.14 -2.01 12.74
C ARG A 302 -21.57 -3.26 13.38
#